data_AF-A0A2S5THZ1-F1
#
_entry.id   AF-A0A2S5THZ1-F1
#
_cell.length_a   1.000
_cell.length_b   1.000
_cell.length_c   1.000
_cell.angle_alpha   90.00
_cell.angle_beta   90.00
_cell.angle_gamma   90.00
#
_symmetry.space_group_name_H-M   'P 1'
#
loop_
_entity.id
_entity.type
_entity.pdbx_description
1 polymer ?
#
loop_
_entity_poly.entity_id
_entity_poly.type
_entity_poly.pdbx_seq_one_letter_code
_entity_poly.pdbx_strand_id
1 'polypeptide(L)'
;MLGVAHDDRYFGFYEKTGGERGGFILDARNGGFGLVFTDLWAQAAYSDPLTDRLLLVMGNQVWQWEGGSTRRPYRWRSRLFQLPRPTAFGCAQVRAADYEDLQLTLYADSAPWLTRAVTSAMEFVLPDRLAQASLEIELAGTSRVQSVEVAEEMEELE
;
A
#
# COMPACT_ATOMS: atom_id res chain seq x y z
N MET A 1 -6.84 -23.06 2.26
CA MET A 1 -6.16 -21.93 2.93
C MET A 1 -5.00 -22.50 3.73
N LEU A 2 -3.83 -21.87 3.64
CA LEU A 2 -2.61 -22.20 4.37
C LEU A 2 -2.30 -21.05 5.33
N GLY A 3 -1.70 -21.33 6.49
CA GLY A 3 -1.17 -20.27 7.33
C GLY A 3 0.04 -20.70 8.17
N VAL A 4 0.86 -19.73 8.52
CA VAL A 4 2.09 -19.92 9.31
C VAL A 4 2.33 -18.68 10.17
N ALA A 5 2.78 -18.89 11.40
CA ALA A 5 3.21 -17.82 12.30
C ALA A 5 4.73 -17.65 12.21
N HIS A 6 5.18 -16.40 12.15
CA HIS A 6 6.59 -16.03 12.13
C HIS A 6 6.72 -14.58 12.62
N ASP A 7 7.69 -14.27 13.48
CA ASP A 7 7.94 -12.92 14.03
C ASP A 7 6.70 -12.21 14.59
N ASP A 8 5.91 -12.90 15.41
CA ASP A 8 4.64 -12.41 16.00
C ASP A 8 3.59 -11.97 14.97
N ARG A 9 3.76 -12.37 13.71
CA ARG A 9 2.83 -12.13 12.61
C ARG A 9 2.26 -13.45 12.12
N TYR A 10 1.02 -13.40 11.68
CA TYR A 10 0.36 -14.54 11.05
C TYR A 10 0.25 -14.30 9.54
N PHE A 11 0.84 -15.19 8.77
CA PHE A 11 0.80 -15.17 7.31
C PHE A 11 -0.25 -16.17 6.85
N GLY A 12 -1.18 -15.73 6.01
CA GLY A 12 -2.21 -16.57 5.40
C GLY A 12 -2.13 -16.52 3.88
N PHE A 13 -2.26 -17.67 3.23
CA PHE A 13 -2.31 -17.79 1.78
C PHE A 13 -3.59 -18.51 1.36
N TYR A 14 -4.27 -17.98 0.35
CA TYR A 14 -5.56 -18.48 -0.09
C TYR A 14 -5.67 -18.58 -1.61
N GLU A 15 -6.51 -19.51 -2.04
CA GLU A 15 -7.00 -19.64 -3.41
C GLU A 15 -8.53 -19.65 -3.32
N LYS A 16 -9.17 -18.68 -3.98
CA LYS A 16 -10.63 -18.53 -4.00
C LYS A 16 -11.22 -19.46 -5.07
N THR A 17 -12.50 -19.78 -4.92
CA THR A 17 -13.28 -20.43 -5.99
C THR A 17 -13.25 -19.52 -7.22
N GLY A 18 -12.71 -20.04 -8.35
CA GLY A 18 -12.45 -19.25 -9.56
C GLY A 18 -10.96 -19.01 -9.86
N GLY A 19 -10.05 -19.47 -8.99
CA GLY A 19 -8.61 -19.51 -9.27
C GLY A 19 -7.84 -18.24 -8.88
N GLU A 20 -8.51 -17.24 -8.32
CA GLU A 20 -7.85 -16.05 -7.76
C GLU A 20 -7.01 -16.45 -6.54
N ARG A 21 -5.74 -16.05 -6.53
CA ARG A 21 -4.76 -16.39 -5.50
C ARG A 21 -4.22 -15.13 -4.84
N GLY A 22 -3.90 -15.23 -3.55
CA GLY A 22 -3.25 -14.15 -2.82
C GLY A 22 -2.93 -14.53 -1.38
N GLY A 23 -2.59 -13.54 -0.58
CA GLY A 23 -2.26 -13.72 0.81
C GLY A 23 -2.61 -12.51 1.66
N PHE A 24 -2.44 -12.69 2.97
CA PHE A 24 -2.57 -11.63 3.95
C PHE A 24 -1.58 -11.83 5.09
N ILE A 25 -1.28 -10.74 5.78
CA ILE A 25 -0.42 -10.70 6.95
C ILE A 25 -1.22 -10.02 8.06
N LEU A 26 -1.32 -10.68 9.21
CA LEU A 26 -1.96 -10.16 10.40
C LEU A 26 -0.88 -9.90 11.46
N ASP A 27 -0.72 -8.65 11.85
CA ASP A 27 0.05 -8.23 13.02
C ASP A 27 -0.91 -7.83 14.13
N ALA A 28 -1.11 -8.75 15.08
CA ALA A 28 -2.06 -8.59 16.19
C ALA A 28 -1.42 -7.97 17.45
N ARG A 29 -0.17 -7.51 17.37
CA ARG A 29 0.51 -6.85 18.50
C ARG A 29 -0.14 -5.50 18.80
N ASN A 30 -0.02 -5.04 20.04
CA ASN A 30 -0.44 -3.69 20.40
C ASN A 30 0.39 -2.67 19.61
N GLY A 31 -0.24 -1.89 18.73
CA GLY A 31 0.44 -1.01 17.77
C GLY A 31 0.95 -1.69 16.50
N GLY A 32 0.57 -2.95 16.24
CA GLY A 32 0.81 -3.63 14.97
C GLY A 32 0.01 -3.01 13.81
N PHE A 33 0.40 -3.32 12.57
CA PHE A 33 -0.26 -2.79 11.38
C PHE A 33 -1.63 -3.44 11.07
N GLY A 34 -2.10 -4.39 11.90
CA GLY A 34 -3.37 -5.08 11.70
C GLY A 34 -3.31 -6.04 10.52
N LEU A 35 -4.35 -6.07 9.69
CA LEU A 35 -4.50 -6.96 8.55
C LEU A 35 -4.13 -6.24 7.24
N VAL A 36 -3.13 -6.77 6.53
CA VAL A 36 -2.70 -6.27 5.22
C VAL A 36 -2.76 -7.40 4.19
N PHE A 37 -3.30 -7.11 3.01
CA PHE A 37 -3.35 -8.06 1.90
C PHE A 37 -2.12 -7.95 1.00
N THR A 38 -1.71 -9.06 0.42
CA THR A 38 -0.60 -9.15 -0.54
C THR A 38 -1.02 -9.97 -1.77
N ASP A 39 -0.44 -9.62 -2.91
CA ASP A 39 -0.54 -10.36 -4.16
C ASP A 39 0.20 -11.71 -4.13
N LEU A 40 1.06 -11.92 -3.14
CA LEU A 40 1.84 -13.14 -2.99
C LEU A 40 0.97 -14.32 -2.60
N TRP A 41 1.18 -15.43 -3.29
CA TRP A 41 0.59 -16.72 -2.97
C TRP A 41 1.67 -17.80 -2.92
N ALA A 42 1.64 -18.61 -1.87
CA ALA A 42 2.54 -19.72 -1.66
C ALA A 42 1.77 -21.04 -1.59
N GLN A 43 2.30 -22.10 -2.22
CA GLN A 43 1.75 -23.46 -2.09
C GLN A 43 1.98 -24.03 -0.68
N ALA A 44 3.12 -23.69 -0.09
CA ALA A 44 3.53 -24.13 1.25
C ALA A 44 4.35 -23.02 1.91
N ALA A 45 4.34 -23.01 3.24
CA ALA A 45 5.05 -22.03 4.03
C ALA A 45 5.57 -22.71 5.30
N TYR A 46 6.80 -22.41 5.69
CA TYR A 46 7.47 -23.01 6.83
C TYR A 46 8.30 -21.97 7.55
N SER A 47 8.04 -21.77 8.85
CA SER A 47 8.90 -20.97 9.71
C SER A 47 9.98 -21.89 10.25
N ASP A 48 11.22 -21.68 9.81
CA ASP A 48 12.38 -22.44 10.29
C ASP A 48 12.87 -21.88 11.64
N PRO A 49 12.72 -22.62 12.75
CA PRO A 49 13.15 -22.15 14.07
C PRO A 49 14.68 -22.15 14.24
N LEU A 50 15.43 -22.84 13.38
CA LEU A 50 16.90 -22.90 13.50
C LEU A 50 17.57 -21.68 12.87
N THR A 51 17.07 -21.23 11.72
CA THR A 51 17.65 -20.11 10.97
C THR A 51 16.85 -18.83 11.08
N ASP A 52 15.71 -18.86 11.76
CA ASP A 52 14.77 -17.75 11.91
C ASP A 52 14.32 -17.18 10.56
N ARG A 53 13.89 -18.07 9.67
CA ARG A 53 13.49 -17.74 8.30
C ARG A 53 12.11 -18.26 8.00
N LEU A 54 11.27 -17.40 7.42
CA LEU A 54 10.05 -17.82 6.77
C LEU A 54 10.34 -18.24 5.32
N LEU A 55 10.20 -19.53 5.05
CA LEU A 55 10.36 -20.15 3.74
C LEU A 55 9.00 -20.32 3.07
N LEU A 56 8.91 -19.98 1.79
CA LEU A 56 7.71 -20.09 0.96
C LEU A 56 8.00 -20.96 -0.27
N VAL A 57 7.13 -21.91 -0.57
CA VAL A 57 7.14 -22.61 -1.86
C VAL A 57 6.27 -21.80 -2.81
N MET A 58 6.86 -21.33 -3.91
CA MET A 58 6.18 -20.63 -4.99
C MET A 58 6.58 -21.27 -6.32
N GLY A 59 5.66 -22.02 -6.92
CA GLY A 59 5.92 -22.80 -8.11
C GLY A 59 6.81 -24.01 -7.79
N ASN A 60 7.96 -24.11 -8.45
CA ASN A 60 8.94 -25.18 -8.23
C ASN A 60 10.19 -24.69 -7.49
N GLN A 61 10.08 -23.58 -6.76
CA GLN A 61 11.18 -22.94 -6.05
C GLN A 61 10.81 -22.64 -4.59
N VAL A 62 11.83 -22.65 -3.73
CA VAL A 62 11.74 -22.19 -2.35
C VAL A 62 12.31 -20.78 -2.28
N TRP A 63 11.53 -19.89 -1.69
CA TRP A 63 11.84 -18.48 -1.48
C TRP A 63 11.92 -18.19 0.02
N GLN A 64 12.69 -17.19 0.40
CA GLN A 64 12.68 -16.64 1.75
C GLN A 64 11.87 -15.33 1.76
N TRP A 65 10.96 -15.19 2.73
CA TRP A 65 10.25 -13.94 2.99
C TRP A 65 11.25 -12.85 3.41
N GLU A 66 11.15 -11.65 2.82
CA GLU A 66 12.10 -10.54 3.03
C GLU A 66 13.59 -10.94 2.82
N GLY A 67 13.85 -11.97 2.00
CA GLY A 67 15.22 -12.43 1.71
C GLY A 67 15.95 -11.68 0.58
N GLY A 68 15.30 -10.70 -0.04
CA GLY A 68 15.84 -9.94 -1.16
C GLY A 68 16.71 -8.76 -0.72
N SER A 69 17.67 -8.36 -1.56
CA SER A 69 18.47 -7.14 -1.37
C SER A 69 17.77 -5.87 -1.85
N THR A 70 16.63 -5.99 -2.52
CA THR A 70 15.82 -4.89 -3.04
C THR A 70 14.36 -5.03 -2.58
N ARG A 71 13.67 -3.89 -2.44
CA ARG A 71 12.25 -3.86 -2.07
C ARG A 71 11.40 -4.24 -3.29
N ARG A 72 10.31 -4.99 -3.05
CA ARG A 72 9.27 -5.21 -4.09
C ARG A 72 8.40 -3.96 -4.20
N PRO A 73 8.05 -3.52 -5.42
CA PRO A 73 7.12 -2.41 -5.59
C PRO A 73 5.72 -2.83 -5.12
N TYR A 74 5.03 -1.92 -4.45
CA TYR A 74 3.62 -2.07 -4.10
C TYR A 74 2.74 -1.23 -5.02
N ARG A 75 1.46 -1.57 -5.03
CA ARG A 75 0.38 -0.70 -5.48
C ARG A 75 -0.71 -0.77 -4.42
N TRP A 76 -1.00 0.37 -3.80
CA TRP A 76 -2.00 0.49 -2.76
C TRP A 76 -3.03 1.54 -3.19
N ARG A 77 -4.31 1.22 -3.03
CA ARG A 77 -5.41 2.15 -3.27
C ARG A 77 -6.24 2.29 -2.01
N SER A 78 -6.56 3.52 -1.65
CA SER A 78 -7.40 3.83 -0.50
C SER A 78 -8.82 3.33 -0.70
N ARG A 79 -9.63 3.41 0.36
CA ARG A 79 -11.08 3.40 0.20
C ARG A 79 -11.54 4.62 -0.60
N LEU A 80 -12.75 4.56 -1.13
CA LEU A 80 -13.46 5.72 -1.64
C LEU A 80 -13.83 6.67 -0.48
N PHE A 81 -13.40 7.92 -0.58
CA PHE A 81 -13.85 8.99 0.29
C PHE A 81 -15.00 9.72 -0.39
N GLN A 82 -16.20 9.62 0.19
CA GLN A 82 -17.30 10.51 -0.18
C GLN A 82 -17.21 11.79 0.64
N LEU A 83 -17.19 12.92 -0.05
CA LEU A 83 -17.01 14.22 0.57
C LEU A 83 -18.37 14.73 1.07
N PRO A 84 -18.42 15.40 2.24
CA PRO A 84 -19.67 15.94 2.79
C PRO A 84 -20.27 17.04 1.90
N ARG A 85 -19.42 17.73 1.13
CA ARG A 85 -19.80 18.69 0.09
C ARG A 85 -18.87 18.53 -1.11
N PRO A 86 -19.33 18.87 -2.33
CA PRO A 86 -18.43 19.02 -3.45
C PRO A 86 -17.30 20.00 -3.10
N THR A 87 -16.05 19.58 -3.30
CA THR A 87 -14.86 20.32 -2.85
C THR A 87 -13.85 20.39 -3.99
N ALA A 88 -13.21 21.54 -4.17
CA ALA A 88 -12.19 21.72 -5.20
C ALA A 88 -10.82 21.76 -4.51
N PHE A 89 -10.09 20.64 -4.54
CA PHE A 89 -8.75 20.58 -3.95
C PHE A 89 -7.73 21.32 -4.82
N GLY A 90 -6.86 22.11 -4.19
CA GLY A 90 -5.84 22.92 -4.85
C GLY A 90 -4.41 22.44 -4.60
N CYS A 91 -4.17 21.67 -3.53
CA CYS A 91 -2.83 21.25 -3.15
C CYS A 91 -2.79 19.88 -2.49
N ALA A 92 -1.60 19.27 -2.47
CA ALA A 92 -1.34 18.03 -1.77
C ALA A 92 0.09 17.97 -1.21
N GLN A 93 0.27 17.15 -0.19
CA GLN A 93 1.57 16.80 0.39
C GLN A 93 1.64 15.30 0.66
N VAL A 94 2.81 14.72 0.47
CA VAL A 94 3.06 13.31 0.77
C VAL A 94 4.29 13.21 1.66
N ARG A 95 4.09 12.72 2.88
CA ARG A 95 5.17 12.47 3.84
C ARG A 95 5.58 11.00 3.73
N ALA A 96 6.86 10.76 3.47
CA ALA A 96 7.42 9.42 3.33
C ALA A 96 8.79 9.34 4.01
N ALA A 97 9.19 8.13 4.40
CA ALA A 97 10.52 7.89 4.96
C ALA A 97 11.64 8.06 3.93
N ASP A 98 11.31 7.86 2.66
CA ASP A 98 12.19 8.02 1.50
C ASP A 98 11.34 8.35 0.26
N TYR A 99 11.99 8.86 -0.80
CA TYR A 99 11.37 9.28 -2.06
C TYR A 99 12.10 8.71 -3.29
N GLU A 100 12.74 7.54 -3.12
CA GLU A 100 13.53 6.91 -4.19
C GLU A 100 12.64 6.42 -5.35
N ASP A 101 11.46 5.89 -5.04
CA ASP A 101 10.47 5.40 -6.00
C ASP A 101 9.07 5.52 -5.40
N LEU A 102 8.42 6.64 -5.69
CA LEU A 102 7.10 6.97 -5.21
C LEU A 102 6.26 7.67 -6.30
N GLN A 103 5.14 7.06 -6.63
CA GLN A 103 4.12 7.61 -7.51
C GLN A 103 2.81 7.80 -6.74
N LEU A 104 2.28 9.01 -6.78
CA LEU A 104 0.93 9.33 -6.31
C LEU A 104 0.00 9.41 -7.53
N THR A 105 -1.14 8.73 -7.45
CA THR A 105 -2.28 8.98 -8.33
C THR A 105 -3.50 9.39 -7.52
N LEU A 106 -4.08 10.55 -7.83
CA LEU A 106 -5.36 10.99 -7.30
C LEU A 106 -6.45 10.64 -8.30
N TYR A 107 -7.53 10.03 -7.82
CA TYR A 107 -8.76 9.83 -8.57
C TYR A 107 -9.82 10.72 -7.97
N ALA A 108 -10.57 11.42 -8.83
CA ALA A 108 -11.72 12.18 -8.41
C ALA A 108 -12.93 11.79 -9.25
N ASP A 109 -14.06 11.53 -8.58
CA ASP A 109 -15.27 11.00 -9.19
C ASP A 109 -15.01 9.75 -10.05
N SER A 110 -14.22 8.82 -9.48
CA SER A 110 -13.79 7.55 -10.10
C SER A 110 -12.90 7.68 -11.35
N ALA A 111 -12.51 8.88 -11.74
CA ALA A 111 -11.64 9.14 -12.88
C ALA A 111 -10.24 9.63 -12.44
N PRO A 112 -9.15 9.19 -13.08
CA PRO A 112 -7.82 9.68 -12.76
C PRO A 112 -7.74 11.20 -12.96
N TRP A 113 -7.18 11.90 -11.99
CA TRP A 113 -7.03 13.34 -11.98
C TRP A 113 -5.58 13.76 -12.16
N LEU A 114 -4.71 13.22 -11.32
CA LEU A 114 -3.28 13.52 -11.31
C LEU A 114 -2.54 12.21 -11.15
N THR A 115 -1.47 12.03 -11.92
CA THR A 115 -0.44 11.03 -11.66
C THR A 115 0.90 11.73 -11.63
N ARG A 116 1.62 11.63 -10.51
CA ARG A 116 2.86 12.38 -10.28
C ARG A 116 3.90 11.54 -9.53
N ALA A 117 5.14 11.61 -9.97
CA ALA A 117 6.29 11.15 -9.18
C ALA A 117 6.54 12.14 -8.02
N VAL A 118 6.60 11.61 -6.80
CA VAL A 118 6.85 12.38 -5.59
C VAL A 118 8.31 12.19 -5.18
N THR A 119 9.08 13.27 -5.22
CA THR A 119 10.54 13.23 -4.99
C THR A 119 10.98 13.93 -3.71
N SER A 120 10.04 14.55 -2.97
CA SER A 120 10.32 15.24 -1.71
C SER A 120 9.05 15.40 -0.88
N ALA A 121 9.22 15.83 0.37
CA ALA A 121 8.13 16.16 1.30
C ALA A 121 7.47 17.52 1.05
N MET A 122 7.92 18.30 0.05
CA MET A 122 7.36 19.64 -0.19
C MET A 122 5.92 19.52 -0.73
N GLU A 123 5.03 20.42 -0.29
CA GLU A 123 3.70 20.52 -0.89
C GLU A 123 3.77 20.90 -2.37
N PHE A 124 2.70 20.59 -3.09
CA PHE A 124 2.56 20.97 -4.48
C PHE A 124 1.12 21.25 -4.89
N VAL A 125 1.01 22.11 -5.91
CA VAL A 125 -0.27 22.50 -6.52
C VAL A 125 -0.81 21.36 -7.38
N LEU A 126 -2.13 21.14 -7.30
CA LEU A 126 -2.88 20.20 -8.10
C LEU A 126 -3.44 20.89 -9.36
N PRO A 127 -3.61 20.18 -10.49
CA PRO A 127 -4.22 20.77 -11.68
C PRO A 127 -5.65 21.21 -11.40
N ASP A 128 -6.01 22.43 -11.80
CA ASP A 128 -7.36 22.98 -11.64
C ASP A 128 -8.44 21.97 -12.06
N ARG A 129 -9.43 21.80 -11.19
CA ARG A 129 -10.56 20.93 -11.44
C ARG A 129 -11.80 21.47 -10.74
N LEU A 130 -12.95 21.30 -11.37
CA LEU A 130 -14.25 21.61 -10.76
C LEU A 130 -14.44 20.80 -9.48
N ALA A 131 -15.24 21.32 -8.55
CA ALA A 131 -15.53 20.65 -7.28
C ALA A 131 -15.95 19.19 -7.48
N GLN A 132 -15.32 18.27 -6.74
CA GLN A 132 -15.49 16.84 -6.87
C GLN A 132 -16.32 16.30 -5.70
N ALA A 133 -17.09 15.24 -5.92
CA ALA A 133 -17.92 14.62 -4.88
C ALA A 133 -17.19 13.49 -4.14
N SER A 134 -16.13 12.95 -4.74
CA SER A 134 -15.37 11.85 -4.17
C SER A 134 -13.90 11.88 -4.54
N LEU A 135 -13.08 11.28 -3.67
CA LEU A 135 -11.63 11.17 -3.81
C LEU A 135 -11.17 9.74 -3.51
N GLU A 136 -10.21 9.25 -4.28
CA GLU A 136 -9.39 8.09 -3.94
C GLU A 136 -7.92 8.41 -4.16
N ILE A 137 -7.08 7.77 -3.37
CA ILE A 137 -5.64 7.93 -3.41
C ILE A 137 -5.05 6.57 -3.79
N GLU A 138 -4.15 6.57 -4.76
CA GLU A 138 -3.31 5.43 -5.08
C GLU A 138 -1.84 5.80 -4.93
N LEU A 139 -1.09 4.88 -4.32
CA LEU A 139 0.35 4.97 -4.15
C LEU A 139 0.99 3.75 -4.82
N ALA A 140 2.06 3.98 -5.55
CA ALA A 140 2.85 2.91 -6.16
C ALA A 140 4.35 3.19 -6.04
N GLY A 141 5.14 2.13 -5.98
CA GLY A 141 6.60 2.19 -5.91
C GLY A 141 7.16 1.40 -4.73
N THR A 142 8.33 1.77 -4.23
CA THR A 142 9.01 1.07 -3.12
C THR A 142 9.22 1.95 -1.88
N SER A 143 8.94 3.24 -1.99
CA SER A 143 9.06 4.20 -0.91
C SER A 143 7.99 4.03 0.18
N ARG A 144 8.41 4.12 1.44
CA ARG A 144 7.53 3.94 2.60
C ARG A 144 6.80 5.24 2.93
N VAL A 145 5.52 5.31 2.55
CA VAL A 145 4.66 6.47 2.82
C VAL A 145 4.12 6.44 4.25
N GLN A 146 4.05 7.61 4.87
CA GLN A 146 3.53 7.84 6.22
C GLN A 146 2.16 8.54 6.17
N SER A 147 2.02 9.62 5.39
CA SER A 147 0.76 10.32 5.19
C SER A 147 0.62 10.84 3.75
N VAL A 148 -0.62 11.00 3.33
CA VAL A 148 -1.01 11.73 2.13
C VAL A 148 -2.10 12.69 2.53
N GLU A 149 -1.90 13.96 2.23
CA GLU A 149 -2.80 15.04 2.58
C GLU A 149 -3.17 15.80 1.32
N VAL A 150 -4.46 16.15 1.22
CA VAL A 150 -5.05 16.81 0.05
C VAL A 150 -6.00 17.86 0.58
N ALA A 151 -5.80 19.12 0.19
CA ALA A 151 -6.48 20.28 0.76
C ALA A 151 -6.94 21.29 -0.30
N GLU A 152 -7.87 22.16 0.08
CA GLU A 152 -8.33 23.27 -0.77
C GLU A 152 -7.20 24.31 -0.90
N GLU A 153 -6.55 24.63 0.23
CA GLU A 153 -5.50 25.65 0.34
C GLU A 153 -4.24 25.10 1.02
N MET A 154 -3.06 25.62 0.66
CA MET A 154 -1.76 25.13 1.20
C MET A 154 -1.63 25.26 2.72
N GLU A 155 -2.30 26.24 3.32
CA GLU A 155 -2.27 26.49 4.76
C GLU A 155 -2.98 25.39 5.58
N GLU A 156 -3.80 24.54 4.94
CA GLU A 156 -4.53 23.44 5.59
C GLU A 156 -3.72 22.12 5.66
N LEU A 157 -2.50 22.09 5.13
CA LEU A 157 -1.62 20.91 5.17
C LEU A 157 -0.82 20.90 6.49
N GLU A 158 -0.77 19.76 7.19
CA GLU A 158 -0.14 19.64 8.53
C GLU A 158 1.13 18.76 8.57
#